data_AF-A0A9D5GR67-F1
#
_entry.id   AF-A0A9D5GR67-F1
#
_cell.length_a   1.000
_cell.length_b   1.000
_cell.length_c   1.000
_cell.angle_alpha   90.00
_cell.angle_beta   90.00
_cell.angle_gamma   90.00
#
_symmetry.space_group_name_H-M   'P 1'
#
loop_
_entity.id
_entity.type
_entity.pdbx_description
1 polymer ?
#
loop_
_entity_poly.entity_id
_entity_poly.type
_entity_poly.pdbx_seq_one_letter_code
_entity_poly.pdbx_strand_id
1 'polypeptide(L)'
;MENRIKLFQEYSIRTHWNEEQGKWYFSVQDVVLILSESTDVKQYIKKMRSRDWDLNNNWSTICTPLPMKTAGNNESIARRYR
;
A
#
# COMPACT_ATOMS: atom_id res chain seq x y z
N MET A 1 -14.70 21.05 -10.98
CA MET A 1 -13.90 20.33 -9.96
C MET A 1 -12.84 19.55 -10.73
N GLU A 2 -11.69 20.15 -11.00
CA GLU A 2 -10.61 19.47 -11.73
C GLU A 2 -9.97 18.45 -10.78
N ASN A 3 -10.17 17.17 -11.06
CA ASN A 3 -9.39 16.09 -10.45
C ASN A 3 -7.94 16.26 -10.93
N ARG A 4 -7.18 17.08 -10.21
CA ARG A 4 -5.72 17.21 -10.37
C ARG A 4 -5.07 15.93 -9.83
N ILE A 5 -5.14 14.87 -10.63
CA ILE A 5 -4.35 13.66 -10.42
C ILE A 5 -2.89 14.10 -10.60
N LYS A 6 -2.19 14.35 -9.49
CA LYS A 6 -0.74 14.53 -9.53
C LYS A 6 -0.14 13.21 -9.98
N LEU A 7 0.45 13.16 -11.18
CA LEU A 7 1.27 12.03 -11.58
C LEU A 7 2.44 11.93 -10.59
N PHE A 8 2.59 10.77 -9.96
CA PHE A 8 3.68 10.41 -9.05
C PHE A 8 5.01 10.22 -9.80
N GLN A 9 5.40 11.19 -10.65
CA GLN A 9 6.49 11.04 -11.62
C GLN A 9 7.87 10.73 -11.00
N GLU A 10 8.11 11.06 -9.74
CA GLU A 10 9.37 10.77 -9.04
C GLU A 10 9.31 9.55 -8.11
N TYR A 11 8.12 8.99 -7.88
CA TYR A 11 7.93 7.94 -6.90
C TYR A 11 7.56 6.60 -7.55
N SER A 12 8.46 5.63 -7.42
CA SER A 12 8.21 4.26 -7.90
C SER A 12 7.39 3.48 -6.87
N ILE A 13 6.17 3.10 -7.24
CA ILE A 13 5.32 2.22 -6.43
C ILE A 13 5.49 0.79 -6.95
N ARG A 14 5.74 -0.17 -6.05
CA ARG A 14 5.79 -1.58 -6.44
C ARG A 14 4.40 -2.06 -6.86
N THR A 15 4.33 -2.68 -8.04
CA THR A 15 3.10 -3.29 -8.58
C THR A 15 3.29 -4.78 -8.84
N HIS A 16 2.23 -5.55 -8.65
CA HIS A 16 2.20 -6.98 -8.92
C HIS A 16 0.96 -7.33 -9.75
N TRP A 17 1.17 -8.08 -10.82
CA TRP A 17 0.08 -8.63 -11.62
C TRP A 17 -0.32 -9.98 -11.06
N ASN A 18 -1.61 -10.15 -10.73
CA ASN A 18 -2.18 -11.43 -10.33
C ASN A 18 -3.00 -12.00 -11.50
N GLU A 19 -2.54 -13.12 -12.05
CA GLU A 19 -3.17 -13.80 -13.19
C GLU A 19 -4.51 -14.45 -12.83
N GLU A 20 -4.63 -15.06 -11.64
CA GLU A 20 -5.85 -15.75 -11.21
C GLU A 20 -7.05 -14.80 -11.09
N GLN A 21 -6.82 -13.58 -10.63
CA GLN A 21 -7.86 -12.57 -10.48
C GLN A 21 -7.96 -11.60 -11.66
N GLY A 22 -6.95 -11.60 -12.56
CA GLY A 22 -6.80 -10.62 -13.63
C GLY A 22 -6.69 -9.18 -13.13
N LYS A 23 -5.93 -8.94 -12.04
CA LYS A 23 -5.85 -7.62 -11.40
C LYS A 23 -4.44 -7.19 -11.08
N TRP A 24 -4.25 -5.87 -11.09
CA TRP A 24 -3.08 -5.20 -10.56
C TRP A 24 -3.23 -4.94 -9.06
N TYR A 25 -2.15 -5.26 -8.35
CA TYR A 25 -1.96 -4.97 -6.94
C TYR A 25 -0.79 -4.01 -6.78
N PHE A 26 -0.85 -3.15 -5.77
CA PHE A 26 0.22 -2.23 -5.45
C PHE A 26 0.57 -2.27 -3.97
N SER A 27 1.80 -1.90 -3.63
CA SER A 27 2.26 -1.83 -2.24
C SER A 27 1.62 -0.64 -1.51
N VAL A 28 0.89 -0.93 -0.43
CA VAL A 28 0.31 0.12 0.44
C VAL A 28 1.41 0.87 1.18
N GLN A 29 2.50 0.19 1.54
CA GLN A 29 3.62 0.80 2.25
C GLN A 29 4.29 1.89 1.40
N ASP A 30 4.46 1.65 0.10
CA ASP A 30 5.05 2.64 -0.81
C ASP A 30 4.15 3.86 -0.92
N VAL A 31 2.84 3.65 -1.08
CA VAL A 31 1.87 4.76 -1.11
C VAL A 31 1.89 5.57 0.18
N VAL A 32 1.90 4.91 1.34
CA VAL A 32 1.97 5.61 2.63
C VAL A 32 3.30 6.33 2.79
N LEU A 33 4.42 5.75 2.37
CA LEU A 33 5.74 6.40 2.39
C LEU A 33 5.71 7.69 1.58
N ILE A 34 5.22 7.63 0.33
CA ILE A 34 5.18 8.76 -0.60
C ILE A 34 4.25 9.87 -0.06
N LEU A 35 3.11 9.49 0.52
CA LEU A 35 2.12 10.46 0.99
C LEU A 35 2.47 11.07 2.36
N SER A 36 3.15 10.33 3.23
CA SER A 36 3.50 10.78 4.57
C SER A 36 4.90 11.35 4.69
N GLU A 37 5.78 11.08 3.71
CA GLU A 37 7.22 11.36 3.74
C GLU A 37 7.90 10.89 5.04
N SER A 38 7.27 9.92 5.74
CA SER A 38 7.70 9.43 7.05
C SER A 38 8.86 8.48 6.88
N THR A 39 9.94 8.70 7.66
CA THR A 39 11.09 7.79 7.73
C THR A 39 10.71 6.40 8.24
N ASP A 40 9.66 6.30 9.06
CA ASP A 40 9.13 5.02 9.57
C ASP A 40 7.66 4.82 9.18
N VAL A 41 7.46 4.16 8.03
CA VAL A 41 6.15 3.83 7.46
C VAL A 41 5.37 2.87 8.35
N LYS A 42 6.06 1.92 9.01
CA LYS A 42 5.41 0.89 9.83
C LYS A 42 4.77 1.51 11.07
N GLN A 43 5.48 2.43 11.74
CA GLN A 43 4.96 3.20 12.85
C GLN A 43 3.82 4.12 12.42
N TYR A 44 3.93 4.74 11.24
CA TYR A 44 2.86 5.57 10.71
C TYR A 44 1.57 4.77 10.49
N ILE A 45 1.67 3.59 9.84
CA ILE A 45 0.52 2.68 9.65
C ILE A 45 -0.02 2.20 10.99
N LYS A 46 0.84 1.87 11.95
CA LYS A 46 0.41 1.44 13.30
C LYS A 46 -0.41 2.54 13.99
N LYS A 47 0.04 3.80 13.93
CA LYS A 47 -0.70 4.95 14.47
C LYS A 47 -1.99 5.23 13.69
N MET A 48 -1.99 5.05 12.37
CA MET A 48 -3.19 5.19 11.54
C MET A 48 -4.24 4.15 11.96
N ARG A 49 -3.83 2.90 12.13
CA ARG A 49 -4.70 1.81 12.64
C ARG A 49 -5.19 2.08 14.06
N SER A 50 -4.36 2.60 14.96
CA SER A 50 -4.83 2.89 16.33
C SER A 50 -5.86 4.04 16.38
N ARG A 51 -5.90 4.90 15.37
CA ARG A 51 -6.83 6.03 15.28
C ARG A 51 -8.18 5.67 14.66
N ASP A 52 -8.23 4.59 13.87
CA ASP A 52 -9.41 4.13 13.16
C ASP A 52 -9.68 2.66 13.48
N TRP A 53 -10.73 2.44 14.29
CA TRP A 53 -11.11 1.12 14.77
C TRP A 53 -11.56 0.19 13.63
N ASP A 54 -12.31 0.72 12.66
CA ASP A 54 -12.81 -0.06 11.52
C ASP A 54 -11.65 -0.46 10.60
N LEU A 55 -10.72 0.45 10.35
CA LEU A 55 -9.50 0.15 9.61
C LEU A 55 -8.64 -0.89 10.34
N ASN A 56 -8.52 -0.80 11.67
CA ASN A 56 -7.73 -1.75 12.45
C ASN A 56 -8.29 -3.16 12.39
N ASN A 57 -9.61 -3.31 12.53
CA ASN A 57 -10.28 -4.60 12.51
C ASN A 57 -10.26 -5.24 11.12
N ASN A 58 -10.39 -4.44 10.07
CA ASN A 58 -10.46 -4.92 8.69
C ASN A 58 -9.10 -4.88 7.97
N TRP A 59 -8.00 -4.55 8.66
CA TRP A 59 -6.70 -4.33 8.02
C TRP A 59 -6.25 -5.52 7.17
N SER A 60 -6.32 -6.75 7.69
CA SER A 60 -5.89 -7.95 6.95
C SER A 60 -6.76 -8.24 5.72
N THR A 61 -8.03 -7.82 5.77
CA THR A 61 -8.99 -7.97 4.66
C THR A 61 -8.79 -6.90 3.59
N ILE A 62 -8.50 -5.65 4.01
CA ILE A 62 -8.28 -4.51 3.11
C ILE A 62 -6.88 -4.59 2.47
N CYS A 63 -5.90 -5.04 3.25
CA CYS A 63 -4.49 -5.05 2.94
C CYS A 63 -3.95 -6.48 3.08
N THR A 64 -4.33 -7.33 2.14
CA THR A 64 -3.89 -8.73 2.11
C THR A 64 -2.38 -8.78 1.85
N PRO A 65 -1.60 -9.49 2.70
CA PRO A 65 -0.19 -9.70 2.42
C PRO A 65 -0.06 -10.53 1.15
N LEU A 66 0.62 -9.99 0.15
CA LEU A 66 0.95 -10.70 -1.07
C LEU A 66 2.47 -10.79 -1.17
N PRO A 67 3.03 -11.97 -1.50
CA PRO A 67 4.46 -12.09 -1.72
C PRO A 67 4.84 -11.27 -2.96
N MET A 68 5.44 -10.10 -2.74
CA MET A 68 6.03 -9.28 -3.79
C MET A 68 7.55 -9.35 -3.66
N LYS A 69 8.25 -9.57 -4.77
CA LYS A 69 9.71 -9.55 -4.79
C LYS A 69 10.21 -8.17 -4.33
N THR A 70 10.86 -8.15 -3.19
CA THR A 70 11.58 -6.99 -2.65
C THR A 70 13.07 -7.35 -2.66
N ALA A 71 13.96 -6.37 -2.84
CA ALA A 71 15.41 -6.60 -2.85
C ALA A 71 15.95 -7.19 -1.54
N GLY A 72 15.18 -7.09 -0.45
CA GLY A 72 15.32 -7.87 0.77
C GLY A 72 14.09 -8.75 0.96
N ASN A 73 14.30 -9.90 1.57
CA ASN A 73 13.43 -11.05 1.87
C ASN A 73 12.17 -10.75 2.72
N ASN A 74 11.55 -9.57 2.53
CA ASN A 74 10.38 -9.10 3.26
C ASN A 74 9.15 -9.09 2.34
N GLU A 75 8.13 -9.83 2.74
CA GLU A 75 6.81 -9.85 2.11
C GLU A 75 6.14 -8.47 2.21
N SER A 76 5.43 -8.07 1.14
CA SER A 76 4.85 -6.73 1.04
C SER A 76 3.34 -6.78 1.24
N ILE A 77 2.79 -5.73 1.83
CA ILE A 77 1.34 -5.60 2.04
C ILE A 77 0.74 -4.93 0.81
N ALA A 78 -0.16 -5.62 0.11
CA ALA A 78 -0.70 -5.17 -1.17
C ALA A 78 -2.19 -4.83 -1.09
N ARG A 79 -2.63 -3.87 -1.91
CA ARG A 79 -4.05 -3.52 -2.09
C ARG A 79 -4.49 -3.70 -3.53
N ARG A 80 -5.72 -4.18 -3.70
CA ARG A 80 -6.44 -4.34 -4.97
C ARG A 80 -6.86 -2.98 -5.53
N TYR A 81 -6.61 -2.74 -6.82
CA TYR A 81 -7.31 -1.69 -7.57
C TYR A 81 -8.73 -2.19 -7.93
N ARG A 82 -9.76 -1.34 -7.75
CA ARG A 82 -11.11 -1.60 -8.26
C ARG A 82 -11.32 -0.79 -9.52
#